data_AF-A0A843UPT2-F1
#
_entry.id   AF-A0A843UPT2-F1
#
_cell.length_a   1.000
_cell.length_b   1.000
_cell.length_c   1.000
_cell.angle_alpha   90.00
_cell.angle_beta   90.00
_cell.angle_gamma   90.00
#
_symmetry.space_group_name_H-M   'P 1'
#
loop_
_entity.id
_entity.type
_entity.pdbx_description
1 polymer ?
#
loop_
_entity_poly.entity_id
_entity_poly.type
_entity_poly.pdbx_seq_one_letter_code
_entity_poly.pdbx_strand_id
1 'polypeptide(L)'
;MYRTKKRQRVMSCKSAGSAFLAPHSSFTCRLCPWNAHSYDDDVWTEIAKYLDGKSLVKLGMTNRWFRRLTMEESVWKYASLRDLQVPAARAAHCSWKQLYVSAFDGTHSYSFRQKEKHIDWMRVGAFFFDSPTALLTDKLAFPRRLPRGDENPRRAIQSCGSCILNNVKPGIWIVDLQLVRCPVCNLNTCEGTMQTLDARHAELFLQDGFKNGSWEYEDIGDRRVDKHHNSASGAIFDLKHIKAPCTAEVLDLKEWIGKPKDWQPRARIRHHGVAVNTNLQPNEGISVKYQVMRSGGEEAQAVSIRISQQLV
;
A
#
# COMPACT_ATOMS: atom_id res chain seq x y z
N MET A 1 -46.17 -23.07 -2.13
CA MET A 1 -45.62 -22.54 -3.39
C MET A 1 -44.60 -21.45 -3.07
N TYR A 2 -43.32 -21.80 -3.09
CA TYR A 2 -42.21 -20.89 -2.77
C TYR A 2 -41.87 -20.02 -3.99
N ARG A 3 -41.84 -18.70 -3.79
CA ARG A 3 -41.42 -17.72 -4.81
C ARG A 3 -39.93 -17.43 -4.59
N THR A 4 -39.09 -18.02 -5.42
CA THR A 4 -37.63 -17.83 -5.47
C THR A 4 -37.30 -16.40 -5.94
N LYS A 5 -36.78 -15.55 -5.04
CA LYS A 5 -36.17 -14.27 -5.43
C LYS A 5 -34.78 -14.52 -6.02
N LYS A 6 -34.62 -14.18 -7.30
CA LYS A 6 -33.33 -14.16 -8.02
C LYS A 6 -32.30 -13.32 -7.25
N ARG A 7 -31.13 -13.91 -6.95
CA ARG A 7 -29.92 -13.19 -6.56
C ARG A 7 -29.46 -12.32 -7.74
N GLN A 8 -29.53 -11.00 -7.58
CA GLN A 8 -28.82 -10.07 -8.46
C GLN A 8 -27.31 -10.18 -8.20
N ARG A 9 -26.53 -10.41 -9.25
CA ARG A 9 -25.07 -10.31 -9.22
C ARG A 9 -24.70 -8.83 -9.01
N VAL A 10 -24.03 -8.53 -7.91
CA VAL A 10 -23.35 -7.23 -7.72
C VAL A 10 -22.18 -7.21 -8.70
N MET A 11 -22.19 -6.23 -9.61
CA MET A 11 -21.12 -6.00 -10.57
C MET A 11 -19.87 -5.48 -9.84
N SER A 12 -18.74 -6.11 -10.11
CA SER A 12 -17.41 -5.62 -9.75
C SER A 12 -17.17 -4.25 -10.42
N CYS A 13 -16.78 -3.26 -9.62
CA CYS A 13 -16.49 -1.91 -10.06
C CYS A 13 -15.34 -1.92 -11.08
N LYS A 14 -15.61 -1.37 -12.26
CA LYS A 14 -14.59 -1.08 -13.27
C LYS A 14 -13.68 0.02 -12.72
N SER A 15 -12.41 -0.29 -12.52
CA SER A 15 -11.36 0.69 -12.26
C SER A 15 -11.32 1.71 -13.40
N ALA A 16 -11.31 3.00 -13.06
CA ALA A 16 -11.22 4.10 -14.00
C ALA A 16 -9.92 3.97 -14.83
N GLY A 17 -10.05 4.05 -16.15
CA GLY A 17 -8.92 4.07 -17.07
C GLY A 17 -8.07 5.32 -16.84
N SER A 18 -6.78 5.11 -16.60
CA SER A 18 -5.80 6.20 -16.63
C SER A 18 -5.10 6.17 -17.99
N ALA A 19 -5.38 7.20 -18.80
CA ALA A 19 -4.69 7.47 -20.05
C ALA A 19 -3.50 8.39 -19.75
N PHE A 20 -2.33 7.81 -19.51
CA PHE A 20 -1.04 8.52 -19.62
C PHE A 20 0.04 7.52 -20.04
N LEU A 21 0.17 7.31 -21.35
CA LEU A 21 1.36 6.74 -21.97
C LEU A 21 2.30 7.90 -22.30
N ALA A 22 3.20 8.25 -21.38
CA ALA A 22 4.35 9.09 -21.70
C ALA A 22 5.50 8.17 -22.18
N PRO A 23 6.01 8.32 -23.41
CA PRO A 23 7.09 7.50 -23.92
C PRO A 23 8.42 8.06 -23.40
N HIS A 24 9.07 7.34 -22.50
CA HIS A 24 10.51 7.52 -22.25
C HIS A 24 11.25 6.43 -22.99
N SER A 25 11.60 6.67 -24.25
CA SER A 25 12.53 5.82 -25.01
C SER A 25 13.69 6.66 -25.53
N SER A 26 14.91 6.31 -25.12
CA SER A 26 16.13 6.64 -25.83
C SER A 26 16.68 5.35 -26.42
N PHE A 27 16.18 4.99 -27.61
CA PHE A 27 16.77 3.95 -28.44
C PHE A 27 18.10 4.51 -29.01
N THR A 28 19.23 3.91 -28.69
CA THR A 28 20.50 4.20 -29.36
C THR A 28 21.01 2.91 -30.01
N CYS A 29 20.82 2.81 -31.32
CA CYS A 29 21.45 1.79 -32.16
C CYS A 29 22.62 2.46 -32.88
N ARG A 30 23.87 2.11 -32.54
CA ARG A 30 25.06 2.54 -33.28
C ARG A 30 25.56 1.38 -34.14
N LEU A 31 25.63 1.67 -35.43
CA LEU A 31 26.16 0.85 -36.51
C LEU A 31 27.62 0.43 -36.25
N CYS A 32 27.93 -0.87 -36.37
CA CYS A 32 29.15 -1.35 -37.02
C CYS A 32 29.01 -2.79 -37.54
N PRO A 33 29.73 -3.15 -38.62
CA PRO A 33 29.49 -4.35 -39.40
C PRO A 33 30.48 -5.48 -39.00
N TRP A 34 29.96 -6.71 -38.98
CA TRP A 34 30.71 -7.98 -39.11
C TRP A 34 31.44 -8.47 -37.85
N ASN A 35 30.66 -9.09 -36.96
CA ASN A 35 30.94 -10.40 -36.36
C ASN A 35 29.63 -10.94 -35.76
N ALA A 36 29.24 -12.16 -36.14
CA ALA A 36 27.92 -12.72 -35.90
C ALA A 36 27.71 -13.15 -34.43
N HIS A 37 26.53 -12.74 -33.91
CA HIS A 37 25.79 -13.30 -32.76
C HIS A 37 26.18 -12.93 -31.32
N SER A 38 26.43 -11.64 -31.03
CA SER A 38 26.25 -11.15 -29.65
C SER A 38 25.66 -9.74 -29.57
N TYR A 39 24.58 -9.49 -30.29
CA TYR A 39 23.74 -8.29 -30.10
C TYR A 39 22.30 -8.63 -30.47
N ASP A 40 21.53 -8.97 -29.44
CA ASP A 40 20.17 -8.49 -29.24
C ASP A 40 19.83 -8.90 -27.80
N ASP A 41 19.53 -7.93 -26.94
CA ASP A 41 18.66 -8.23 -25.81
C ASP A 41 17.43 -8.89 -26.43
N ASP A 42 17.20 -10.17 -26.13
CA ASP A 42 16.16 -10.98 -26.76
C ASP A 42 14.85 -10.19 -26.80
N VAL A 43 14.38 -9.85 -28.01
CA VAL A 43 13.20 -8.99 -28.22
C VAL A 43 12.00 -9.50 -27.42
N TRP A 44 11.90 -10.82 -27.21
CA TRP A 44 10.87 -11.41 -26.39
C TRP A 44 11.01 -11.10 -24.90
N THR A 45 12.23 -10.94 -24.38
CA THR A 45 12.47 -10.46 -23.02
C THR A 45 11.95 -9.04 -22.85
N GLU A 46 12.19 -8.16 -23.83
CA GLU A 46 11.61 -6.81 -23.81
C GLU A 46 10.08 -6.84 -23.91
N ILE A 47 9.50 -7.63 -24.81
CA ILE A 47 8.04 -7.80 -24.92
C ILE A 47 7.46 -8.31 -23.60
N ALA A 48 8.10 -9.30 -22.97
CA ALA A 48 7.62 -9.91 -21.73
C ALA A 48 7.54 -8.90 -20.57
N LYS A 49 8.45 -7.92 -20.48
CA LYS A 49 8.39 -6.83 -19.48
C LYS A 49 7.09 -6.02 -19.56
N TYR A 50 6.39 -6.03 -20.69
CA TYR A 50 5.12 -5.32 -20.90
C TYR A 50 3.87 -6.21 -20.79
N LEU A 51 4.03 -7.51 -20.53
CA LEU A 51 2.91 -8.41 -20.26
C LEU A 51 2.46 -8.33 -18.80
N ASP A 52 1.17 -8.50 -18.55
CA ASP A 52 0.64 -8.71 -17.20
C ASP A 52 1.01 -10.11 -16.67
N GLY A 53 0.91 -10.31 -15.35
CA GLY A 53 1.29 -11.59 -14.73
C GLY A 53 0.55 -12.81 -15.27
N LYS A 54 -0.73 -12.70 -15.66
CA LYS A 54 -1.48 -13.82 -16.24
C LYS A 54 -0.97 -14.15 -17.65
N SER A 55 -0.68 -13.11 -18.43
CA SER A 55 -0.13 -13.23 -19.78
C SER A 55 1.29 -13.82 -19.75
N LEU A 56 2.13 -13.44 -18.78
CA LEU A 56 3.44 -14.05 -18.54
C LEU A 56 3.36 -15.54 -18.21
N VAL A 57 2.44 -15.93 -17.32
CA VAL A 57 2.23 -17.35 -17.00
C VAL A 57 1.79 -18.13 -18.23
N LYS A 58 0.83 -17.61 -19.00
CA LYS A 58 0.38 -18.25 -20.25
C LYS A 58 1.51 -18.39 -21.26
N LEU A 59 2.35 -17.36 -21.44
CA LEU A 59 3.50 -17.40 -22.33
C LEU A 59 4.48 -18.50 -21.91
N GLY A 60 4.80 -18.60 -20.62
CA GLY A 60 5.67 -19.64 -20.08
C GLY A 60 5.14 -21.08 -20.23
N MET A 61 3.84 -21.26 -20.44
CA MET A 61 3.23 -22.57 -20.68
C MET A 61 3.32 -23.04 -22.14
N THR A 62 3.68 -22.16 -23.08
CA THR A 62 3.67 -22.47 -24.51
C THR A 62 4.81 -23.41 -24.93
N ASN A 63 6.03 -23.18 -24.42
CA ASN A 63 7.20 -24.04 -24.68
C ASN A 63 8.31 -23.83 -23.64
N ARG A 64 9.35 -24.69 -23.67
CA ARG A 64 10.47 -24.65 -22.72
C ARG A 64 11.31 -23.38 -22.80
N TRP A 65 11.40 -22.75 -23.98
CA TRP A 65 12.16 -21.53 -24.17
C TRP A 65 11.46 -20.34 -23.50
N PHE A 66 10.18 -20.11 -23.78
CA PHE A 66 9.38 -19.10 -23.10
C PHE A 66 9.24 -19.34 -21.60
N ARG A 67 9.26 -20.61 -21.15
CA ARG A 67 9.33 -20.92 -19.73
C ARG A 67 10.60 -20.38 -19.09
N ARG A 68 11.76 -20.47 -19.75
CA ARG A 68 13.03 -19.93 -19.21
C ARG A 68 13.01 -18.40 -19.24
N LEU A 69 12.57 -17.81 -20.35
CA LEU A 69 12.42 -16.37 -20.50
C LEU A 69 11.54 -15.75 -19.40
N THR A 70 10.36 -16.34 -19.15
CA THR A 70 9.45 -15.86 -18.11
C THR A 70 9.92 -16.17 -16.69
N MET A 71 11.09 -16.79 -16.49
CA MET A 71 11.74 -16.95 -15.19
C MET A 71 12.84 -15.90 -14.95
N GLU A 72 13.18 -15.10 -15.96
CA GLU A 72 14.14 -14.02 -15.82
C GLU A 72 13.67 -12.99 -14.79
N GLU A 73 14.54 -12.66 -13.83
CA GLU A 73 14.24 -11.71 -12.75
C GLU A 73 13.98 -10.30 -13.28
N SER A 74 14.60 -9.93 -14.41
CA SER A 74 14.35 -8.66 -15.07
C SER A 74 12.89 -8.52 -15.50
N VAL A 75 12.30 -9.56 -16.12
CA VAL A 75 10.90 -9.55 -16.57
C VAL A 75 9.95 -9.25 -15.40
N TRP A 76 10.12 -9.97 -14.29
CA TRP A 76 9.28 -9.77 -13.11
C TRP A 76 9.56 -8.44 -12.41
N LYS A 77 10.82 -7.96 -12.39
CA LYS A 77 11.15 -6.64 -11.87
C LYS A 77 10.37 -5.55 -12.61
N TYR A 78 10.41 -5.55 -13.93
CA TYR A 78 9.70 -4.55 -14.74
C TYR A 78 8.19 -4.68 -14.57
N ALA A 79 7.64 -5.91 -14.59
CA ALA A 79 6.23 -6.14 -14.37
C ALA A 79 5.78 -5.63 -12.98
N SER A 80 6.54 -5.92 -11.92
CA SER A 80 6.26 -5.45 -10.55
C SER A 80 6.26 -3.94 -10.47
N LEU A 81 7.32 -3.27 -10.95
CA LEU A 81 7.45 -1.81 -10.87
C LEU A 81 6.33 -1.10 -11.65
N ARG A 82 6.01 -1.61 -12.85
CA ARG A 82 4.93 -1.09 -13.70
C ARG A 82 3.57 -1.25 -13.03
N ASP A 83 3.24 -2.46 -12.59
CA ASP A 83 1.91 -2.77 -12.07
C ASP A 83 1.67 -2.15 -10.68
N LEU A 84 2.74 -1.95 -9.90
CA LEU A 84 2.71 -1.21 -8.63
C LEU A 84 2.83 0.31 -8.81
N GLN A 85 3.17 0.79 -10.02
CA GLN A 85 3.40 2.20 -10.34
C GLN A 85 4.44 2.88 -9.44
N VAL A 86 5.55 2.18 -9.16
CA VAL A 86 6.66 2.68 -8.35
C VAL A 86 7.92 2.87 -9.19
N PRO A 87 8.75 3.88 -8.88
CA PRO A 87 10.00 4.11 -9.61
C PRO A 87 10.94 2.92 -9.48
N ALA A 88 11.89 2.82 -10.42
CA ALA A 88 12.90 1.77 -10.39
C ALA A 88 13.66 1.78 -9.06
N ALA A 89 13.32 0.83 -8.19
CA ALA A 89 14.01 0.64 -6.93
C ALA A 89 15.43 0.11 -7.19
N ARG A 90 16.35 0.46 -6.29
CA ARG A 90 17.63 -0.26 -6.17
C ARG A 90 17.34 -1.73 -5.87
N ALA A 91 18.27 -2.60 -6.28
CA ALA A 91 18.12 -4.05 -6.27
C ALA A 91 17.32 -4.57 -5.06
N ALA A 92 16.23 -5.30 -5.31
CA ALA A 92 15.59 -6.07 -4.25
C ALA A 92 16.56 -7.20 -3.85
N HIS A 93 16.64 -7.49 -2.55
CA HIS A 93 17.48 -8.58 -2.04
C HIS A 93 16.81 -9.96 -2.22
N CYS A 94 15.69 -10.01 -2.96
CA CYS A 94 14.83 -11.18 -3.09
C CYS A 94 14.28 -11.32 -4.53
N SER A 95 13.61 -12.45 -4.80
CA SER A 95 13.05 -12.75 -6.12
C SER A 95 11.87 -11.83 -6.45
N TRP A 96 12.00 -11.07 -7.53
CA TRP A 96 10.95 -10.22 -8.09
C TRP A 96 9.72 -11.00 -8.49
N LYS A 97 9.89 -12.24 -8.95
CA LYS A 97 8.76 -13.12 -9.24
C LYS A 97 7.95 -13.40 -7.98
N GLN A 98 8.60 -13.74 -6.88
CA GLN A 98 7.92 -13.99 -5.61
C GLN A 98 7.25 -12.71 -5.09
N LEU A 99 7.93 -11.57 -5.19
CA LEU A 99 7.36 -10.27 -4.85
C LEU A 99 6.11 -9.96 -5.66
N TYR A 100 6.15 -10.16 -6.98
CA TYR A 100 5.00 -9.96 -7.85
C TYR A 100 3.83 -10.84 -7.41
N VAL A 101 4.08 -12.15 -7.23
CA VAL A 101 3.03 -13.09 -6.80
C VAL A 101 2.42 -12.63 -5.47
N SER A 102 3.22 -12.39 -4.44
CA SER A 102 2.72 -11.94 -3.13
C SER A 102 1.96 -10.62 -3.19
N ALA A 103 2.40 -9.67 -4.03
CA ALA A 103 1.73 -8.38 -4.20
C ALA A 103 0.34 -8.50 -4.86
N PHE A 104 0.06 -9.56 -5.61
CA PHE A 104 -1.15 -9.67 -6.44
C PHE A 104 -2.00 -10.93 -6.21
N ASP A 105 -1.53 -11.93 -5.46
CA ASP A 105 -2.26 -13.19 -5.20
C ASP A 105 -3.27 -13.13 -4.03
N GLY A 106 -3.34 -12.00 -3.32
CA GLY A 106 -4.22 -11.80 -2.17
C GLY A 106 -3.61 -12.17 -0.82
N THR A 107 -2.43 -12.79 -0.78
CA THR A 107 -1.71 -13.13 0.47
C THR A 107 -1.18 -11.89 1.20
N HIS A 108 -1.18 -10.74 0.52
CA HIS A 108 -0.77 -9.45 1.06
C HIS A 108 -1.77 -8.79 2.01
N SER A 109 -3.05 -9.21 2.06
CA SER A 109 -4.09 -8.40 2.72
C SER A 109 -4.26 -8.72 4.21
N TYR A 110 -4.97 -7.84 4.95
CA TYR A 110 -5.37 -8.02 6.36
C TYR A 110 -6.04 -9.38 6.63
N SER A 111 -6.64 -9.98 5.60
CA SER A 111 -7.34 -11.25 5.66
C SER A 111 -6.45 -12.46 6.01
N PHE A 112 -5.12 -12.35 6.04
CA PHE A 112 -4.27 -13.51 6.31
C PHE A 112 -4.49 -14.15 7.68
N ARG A 113 -4.90 -13.37 8.71
CA ARG A 113 -5.14 -13.91 10.07
C ARG A 113 -6.52 -13.59 10.68
N GLN A 114 -7.27 -12.63 10.13
CA GLN A 114 -8.56 -12.21 10.70
C GLN A 114 -9.67 -12.17 9.64
N LYS A 115 -9.81 -13.25 8.87
CA LYS A 115 -10.82 -13.37 7.79
C LYS A 115 -12.23 -13.05 8.28
N GLU A 116 -12.56 -13.46 9.50
CA GLU A 116 -13.89 -13.29 10.09
C GLU A 116 -14.23 -11.83 10.40
N LYS A 117 -13.21 -10.99 10.62
CA LYS A 117 -13.39 -9.57 10.93
C LYS A 117 -13.37 -8.70 9.67
N HIS A 118 -12.85 -9.20 8.57
CA HIS A 118 -12.72 -8.43 7.34
C HIS A 118 -14.08 -8.25 6.66
N ILE A 119 -14.44 -7.01 6.34
CA ILE A 119 -15.67 -6.66 5.62
C ILE A 119 -15.34 -6.43 4.15
N ASP A 120 -14.44 -5.48 3.88
CA ASP A 120 -14.06 -5.07 2.53
C ASP A 120 -12.67 -4.44 2.53
N TRP A 121 -12.07 -4.28 1.36
CA TRP A 121 -10.78 -3.64 1.19
C TRP A 121 -10.63 -2.99 -0.18
N MET A 122 -9.70 -2.04 -0.26
CA MET A 122 -9.21 -1.53 -1.54
C MET A 122 -7.69 -1.43 -1.52
N ARG A 123 -7.05 -1.86 -2.62
CA ARG A 123 -5.65 -1.52 -2.89
C ARG A 123 -5.57 -0.02 -3.16
N VAL A 124 -4.80 0.70 -2.35
CA VAL A 124 -4.49 2.11 -2.63
C VAL A 124 -3.38 2.20 -3.67
N GLY A 125 -2.34 1.37 -3.54
CA GLY A 125 -1.22 1.32 -4.48
C GLY A 125 0.08 0.93 -3.77
N ALA A 126 1.19 1.45 -4.25
CA ALA A 126 2.48 1.35 -3.58
C ALA A 126 3.25 2.69 -3.62
N PHE A 127 4.12 2.88 -2.65
CA PHE A 127 5.04 4.02 -2.57
C PHE A 127 6.41 3.55 -2.09
N PHE A 128 7.38 4.45 -2.03
CA PHE A 128 8.77 4.16 -1.73
C PHE A 128 9.26 4.97 -0.54
N PHE A 129 9.86 4.28 0.44
CA PHE A 129 10.68 4.91 1.47
C PHE A 129 12.13 4.93 1.01
N ASP A 130 12.67 6.13 0.82
CA ASP A 130 14.07 6.42 0.54
C ASP A 130 14.87 6.65 1.83
N SER A 131 14.21 7.03 2.92
CA SER A 131 14.81 7.18 4.24
C SER A 131 14.22 6.20 5.26
N PRO A 132 14.94 5.90 6.36
CA PRO A 132 14.43 5.04 7.43
C PRO A 132 13.49 5.77 8.40
N THR A 133 12.89 6.88 7.98
CA THR A 133 12.08 7.75 8.84
C THR A 133 10.74 8.07 8.18
N ALA A 134 9.65 7.75 8.87
CA ALA A 134 8.30 8.03 8.43
C ALA A 134 7.60 9.08 9.30
N LEU A 135 6.75 9.89 8.67
CA LEU A 135 5.74 10.71 9.34
C LEU A 135 4.41 9.97 9.28
N LEU A 136 3.81 9.70 10.44
CA LEU A 136 2.48 9.09 10.58
C LEU A 136 1.52 10.16 11.09
N THR A 137 0.32 10.27 10.51
CA THR A 137 -0.67 11.28 10.95
C THR A 137 -2.11 10.83 10.72
N ASP A 138 -3.00 11.20 11.65
CA ASP A 138 -4.46 11.07 11.50
C ASP A 138 -5.12 12.37 10.99
N LYS A 139 -4.30 13.41 10.79
CA LYS A 139 -4.69 14.70 10.25
C LYS A 139 -4.01 14.94 8.92
N LEU A 140 -4.81 15.19 7.89
CA LEU A 140 -4.31 15.54 6.57
C LEU A 140 -4.03 17.05 6.43
N ALA A 141 -4.64 17.87 7.28
CA ALA A 141 -4.24 19.27 7.40
C ALA A 141 -2.81 19.31 7.94
N PHE A 142 -1.86 19.71 7.09
CA PHE A 142 -0.45 19.67 7.42
C PHE A 142 -0.18 20.44 8.71
N PRO A 143 0.45 19.81 9.73
CA PRO A 143 0.65 20.47 11.00
C PRO A 143 1.62 21.64 10.84
N ARG A 144 1.31 22.79 11.47
CA ARG A 144 2.18 23.98 11.45
C ARG A 144 3.57 23.71 12.04
N ARG A 145 3.70 22.66 12.87
CA ARG A 145 4.95 22.14 13.42
C ARG A 145 4.93 20.63 13.30
N LEU A 146 5.95 20.05 12.68
CA LEU A 146 6.15 18.61 12.69
C LEU A 146 6.61 18.16 14.09
N PRO A 147 6.24 16.94 14.51
CA PRO A 147 6.85 16.32 15.70
C PRO A 147 8.37 16.36 15.59
N ARG A 148 9.07 16.43 16.73
CA ARG A 148 10.54 16.33 16.71
C ARG A 148 10.95 14.87 16.64
N GLY A 149 12.10 14.59 16.04
CA GLY A 149 12.56 13.21 15.82
C GLY A 149 12.90 12.44 17.10
N ASP A 150 13.16 13.15 18.19
CA ASP A 150 13.44 12.66 19.54
C ASP A 150 12.19 12.60 20.44
N GLU A 151 11.04 13.07 19.96
CA GLU A 151 9.81 13.09 20.74
C GLU A 151 9.23 11.68 20.90
N ASN A 152 8.74 11.37 22.11
CA ASN A 152 8.08 10.09 22.36
C ASN A 152 6.82 9.96 21.46
N PRO A 153 6.69 8.90 20.64
CA PRO A 153 5.57 8.74 19.71
C PRO A 153 4.20 8.82 20.37
N ARG A 154 4.02 8.24 21.56
CA ARG A 154 2.74 8.28 22.29
C ARG A 154 2.34 9.71 22.64
N ARG A 155 3.29 10.52 23.14
CA ARG A 155 3.05 11.93 23.48
C ARG A 155 2.77 12.79 22.25
N ALA A 156 3.52 12.57 21.17
CA ALA A 156 3.31 13.27 19.90
C ALA A 156 1.91 12.94 19.32
N ILE A 157 1.54 11.65 19.30
CA ILE A 157 0.21 11.20 18.85
C ILE A 157 -0.89 11.84 19.68
N GLN A 158 -0.84 11.76 21.01
CA GLN A 158 -1.88 12.32 21.88
C GLN A 158 -2.05 13.84 21.69
N SER A 159 -0.96 14.58 21.55
CA SER A 159 -0.98 16.04 21.45
C SER A 159 -1.40 16.54 20.07
N CYS A 160 -0.84 15.99 19.00
CA CYS A 160 -1.00 16.54 17.66
C CYS A 160 -1.67 15.60 16.66
N GLY A 161 -1.83 14.31 16.97
CA GLY A 161 -2.34 13.32 16.01
C GLY A 161 -1.30 12.91 14.98
N SER A 162 -0.01 13.06 15.29
CA SER A 162 1.08 12.63 14.42
C SER A 162 2.32 12.22 15.20
N CYS A 163 3.17 11.38 14.62
CA CYS A 163 4.48 11.05 15.17
C CYS A 163 5.50 10.78 14.07
N ILE A 164 6.76 10.85 14.44
CA ILE A 164 7.87 10.34 13.63
C ILE A 164 8.16 8.90 14.06
N LEU A 165 8.17 8.00 13.10
CA LEU A 165 8.62 6.62 13.28
C LEU A 165 10.01 6.46 12.67
N ASN A 166 10.98 6.10 13.49
CA ASN A 166 12.34 5.81 13.07
C ASN A 166 12.52 4.31 12.76
N ASN A 167 13.64 3.96 12.12
CA ASN A 167 14.01 2.60 11.76
C ASN A 167 12.99 1.90 10.84
N VAL A 168 12.37 2.65 9.92
CA VAL A 168 11.51 2.10 8.88
C VAL A 168 12.36 1.43 7.82
N LYS A 169 11.99 0.24 7.36
CA LYS A 169 12.71 -0.44 6.28
C LYS A 169 12.56 0.34 4.97
N PRO A 170 13.65 0.86 4.37
CA PRO A 170 13.59 1.52 3.06
C PRO A 170 13.21 0.51 1.97
N GLY A 171 12.55 0.99 0.91
CA GLY A 171 12.09 0.15 -0.18
C GLY A 171 10.64 0.40 -0.58
N ILE A 172 10.06 -0.55 -1.30
CA ILE A 172 8.68 -0.49 -1.80
C ILE A 172 7.72 -0.92 -0.70
N TRP A 173 6.69 -0.12 -0.47
CA TRP A 173 5.61 -0.40 0.48
C TRP A 173 4.28 -0.44 -0.25
N ILE A 174 3.54 -1.53 -0.04
CA ILE A 174 2.21 -1.76 -0.57
C ILE A 174 1.19 -1.27 0.44
N VAL A 175 0.18 -0.54 -0.02
CA VAL A 175 -0.80 0.11 0.84
C VAL A 175 -2.19 -0.35 0.50
N ASP A 176 -2.89 -0.83 1.51
CA ASP A 176 -4.30 -1.17 1.43
C ASP A 176 -5.10 -0.36 2.45
N LEU A 177 -6.34 -0.04 2.08
CA LEU A 177 -7.35 0.45 3.01
C LEU A 177 -8.31 -0.70 3.31
N GLN A 178 -8.42 -1.03 4.59
CA GLN A 178 -9.16 -2.19 5.07
C GLN A 178 -10.37 -1.70 5.88
N LEU A 179 -11.52 -2.31 5.63
CA LEU A 179 -12.73 -2.12 6.39
C LEU A 179 -12.98 -3.39 7.20
N VAL A 180 -12.98 -3.26 8.52
CA VAL A 180 -13.09 -4.41 9.43
C VAL A 180 -14.14 -4.17 10.49
N ARG A 181 -14.71 -5.26 11.01
CA ARG A 181 -15.68 -5.25 12.10
C ARG A 181 -15.05 -4.72 13.38
N CYS A 182 -15.90 -4.18 14.26
CA CYS A 182 -15.52 -3.77 15.61
C CYS A 182 -14.71 -4.89 16.29
N PRO A 183 -13.43 -4.65 16.64
CA PRO A 183 -12.60 -5.68 17.25
C PRO A 183 -13.04 -6.02 18.68
N VAL A 184 -13.82 -5.15 19.32
CA VAL A 184 -14.29 -5.28 20.71
C VAL A 184 -15.47 -6.26 20.82
N CYS A 185 -16.51 -6.10 20.00
CA CYS A 185 -17.72 -6.92 20.13
C CYS A 185 -17.90 -7.95 18.99
N ASN A 186 -17.26 -7.78 17.84
CA ASN A 186 -17.37 -8.65 16.67
C ASN A 186 -18.82 -8.96 16.20
N LEU A 187 -19.79 -8.14 16.59
CA LEU A 187 -21.21 -8.32 16.26
C LEU A 187 -21.52 -7.77 14.86
N ASN A 188 -22.36 -8.49 14.11
CA ASN A 188 -22.87 -8.04 12.80
C ASN A 188 -23.71 -6.74 12.90
N THR A 189 -24.22 -6.44 14.10
CA THR A 189 -25.11 -5.31 14.39
C THR A 189 -24.39 -4.12 15.00
N CYS A 190 -23.08 -4.21 15.22
CA CYS A 190 -22.31 -3.08 15.75
C CYS A 190 -22.02 -2.07 14.63
N GLU A 191 -22.43 -0.83 14.84
CA GLU A 191 -22.10 0.29 13.93
C GLU A 191 -20.59 0.59 13.89
N GLY A 192 -19.81 0.07 14.84
CA GLY A 192 -18.37 0.27 15.01
C GLY A 192 -17.51 -0.38 13.93
N THR A 193 -17.74 -0.03 12.67
CA THR A 193 -16.83 -0.38 11.59
C THR A 193 -15.52 0.36 11.77
N MET A 194 -14.41 -0.37 11.75
CA MET A 194 -13.08 0.19 11.87
C MET A 194 -12.45 0.30 10.48
N GLN A 195 -11.95 1.49 10.16
CA GLN A 195 -11.14 1.74 8.99
C GLN A 195 -9.67 1.56 9.37
N THR A 196 -8.90 0.88 8.52
CA THR A 196 -7.48 0.63 8.78
C THR A 196 -6.66 0.92 7.53
N LEU A 197 -5.80 1.94 7.60
CA LEU A 197 -4.73 2.15 6.64
C LEU A 197 -3.58 1.21 7.00
N ASP A 198 -3.30 0.25 6.13
CA ASP A 198 -2.27 -0.78 6.34
C ASP A 198 -1.20 -0.64 5.24
N ALA A 199 0.03 -0.31 5.63
CA ALA A 199 1.17 -0.18 4.73
C ALA A 199 2.21 -1.21 5.10
N ARG A 200 2.64 -2.03 4.15
CA ARG A 200 3.54 -3.17 4.36
C ARG A 200 4.71 -3.12 3.40
N HIS A 201 5.92 -3.35 3.89
CA HIS A 201 7.08 -3.51 3.05
C HIS A 201 6.87 -4.71 2.10
N ALA A 202 7.17 -4.56 0.80
CA ALA A 202 6.85 -5.56 -0.22
C ALA A 202 7.48 -6.94 0.07
N GLU A 203 8.67 -6.96 0.67
CA GLU A 203 9.36 -8.20 1.04
C GLU A 203 8.81 -8.87 2.32
N LEU A 204 7.89 -8.24 3.05
CA LEU A 204 7.30 -8.79 4.29
C LEU A 204 6.71 -10.18 4.05
N PHE A 205 6.04 -10.37 2.91
CA PHE A 205 5.33 -11.60 2.56
C PHE A 205 6.25 -12.77 2.23
N LEU A 206 7.55 -12.49 2.05
CA LEU A 206 8.56 -13.53 1.83
C LEU A 206 9.11 -14.07 3.15
N GLN A 207 8.88 -13.36 4.27
CA GLN A 207 9.44 -13.69 5.57
C GLN A 207 8.65 -14.78 6.28
N ASP A 208 9.34 -15.82 6.74
CA ASP A 208 8.71 -16.95 7.40
C ASP A 208 8.02 -16.53 8.71
N GLY A 209 8.61 -15.59 9.45
CA GLY A 209 8.01 -15.07 10.69
C GLY A 209 6.67 -14.36 10.47
N PHE A 210 6.48 -13.72 9.32
CA PHE A 210 5.18 -13.18 8.93
C PHE A 210 4.21 -14.29 8.52
N LYS A 211 4.65 -15.19 7.64
CA LYS A 211 3.84 -16.31 7.12
C LYS A 211 3.35 -17.25 8.21
N ASN A 212 4.18 -17.51 9.23
CA ASN A 212 3.93 -18.55 10.22
C ASN A 212 3.12 -18.08 11.45
N GLY A 213 2.87 -16.79 11.62
CA GLY A 213 2.16 -16.31 12.82
C GLY A 213 3.00 -15.52 13.81
N SER A 214 4.31 -15.67 13.79
CA SER A 214 5.16 -15.25 14.92
C SER A 214 5.36 -13.75 15.06
N TRP A 215 5.24 -12.98 13.98
CA TRP A 215 5.32 -11.52 14.06
C TRP A 215 3.97 -10.91 14.42
N GLU A 216 3.98 -9.99 15.38
CA GLU A 216 2.81 -9.29 15.90
C GLU A 216 2.94 -7.78 15.76
N TYR A 217 1.81 -7.08 15.84
CA TYR A 217 1.79 -5.63 15.90
C TYR A 217 1.96 -5.16 17.35
N GLU A 218 2.77 -4.14 17.55
CA GLU A 218 2.86 -3.39 18.80
C GLU A 218 2.18 -2.03 18.65
N ASP A 219 1.59 -1.54 19.75
CA ASP A 219 0.97 -0.23 19.83
C ASP A 219 2.04 0.83 20.10
N ILE A 220 2.18 1.82 19.22
CA ILE A 220 3.10 2.95 19.41
C ILE A 220 2.40 4.22 19.91
N GLY A 221 1.07 4.22 19.89
CA GLY A 221 0.25 5.26 20.49
C GLY A 221 -1.18 5.23 20.02
N ASP A 222 -2.00 5.96 20.75
CA ASP A 222 -3.42 6.10 20.50
C ASP A 222 -3.87 7.53 20.81
N ARG A 223 -4.97 7.91 20.18
CA ARG A 223 -5.59 9.21 20.37
C ARG A 223 -7.09 9.07 20.28
N ARG A 224 -7.77 9.52 21.32
CA ARG A 224 -9.22 9.56 21.39
C ARG A 224 -9.72 11.00 21.26
N VAL A 225 -10.76 11.18 20.46
CA VAL A 225 -11.44 12.47 20.29
C VAL A 225 -12.92 12.22 20.59
N ASP A 226 -13.33 12.59 21.81
CA ASP A 226 -14.70 12.41 22.33
C ASP A 226 -15.63 13.56 21.91
N LYS A 227 -15.67 13.83 20.61
CA LYS A 227 -16.59 14.77 19.98
C LYS A 227 -16.71 14.45 18.50
N HIS A 228 -17.80 14.95 17.90
CA HIS A 228 -18.04 14.81 16.47
C HIS A 228 -16.77 15.09 15.64
N HIS A 229 -16.41 14.10 14.83
CA HIS A 229 -15.28 14.17 13.90
C HIS A 229 -15.77 14.08 12.46
N ASN A 230 -15.28 14.97 11.58
CA ASN A 230 -15.78 15.08 10.21
C ASN A 230 -15.31 13.95 9.29
N SER A 231 -14.12 13.39 9.54
CA SER A 231 -13.55 12.34 8.69
C SER A 231 -12.64 11.36 9.44
N ALA A 232 -12.56 10.12 8.97
CA ALA A 232 -11.53 9.15 9.31
C ALA A 232 -10.41 9.28 8.29
N SER A 233 -9.31 9.92 8.69
CA SER A 233 -8.14 10.15 7.86
C SER A 233 -6.87 9.49 8.38
N GLY A 234 -6.02 9.02 7.48
CA GLY A 234 -4.69 8.52 7.83
C GLY A 234 -3.70 8.80 6.73
N ALA A 235 -2.47 9.17 7.07
CA ALA A 235 -1.41 9.35 6.09
C ALA A 235 -0.04 8.90 6.61
N ILE A 236 0.77 8.45 5.67
CA ILE A 236 2.12 7.94 5.88
C ILE A 236 3.01 8.57 4.81
N PHE A 237 4.09 9.21 5.24
CA PHE A 237 5.04 9.87 4.34
C PHE A 237 6.47 9.47 4.68
N ASP A 238 7.33 9.41 3.66
CA ASP A 238 8.77 9.51 3.88
C ASP A 238 9.10 10.93 4.34
N LEU A 239 9.61 11.06 5.57
CA LEU A 239 9.87 12.37 6.18
C LEU A 239 10.87 13.19 5.34
N LYS A 240 11.82 12.53 4.67
CA LYS A 240 12.81 13.18 3.80
C LYS A 240 12.16 13.98 2.67
N HIS A 241 11.04 13.48 2.15
CA HIS A 241 10.38 14.01 0.96
C HIS A 241 9.11 14.80 1.28
N ILE A 242 8.76 15.01 2.55
CA ILE A 242 7.48 15.62 2.93
C ILE A 242 7.25 17.03 2.35
N LYS A 243 8.33 17.80 2.16
CA LYS A 243 8.31 19.15 1.57
C LYS A 243 8.56 19.14 0.05
N ALA A 244 8.74 17.98 -0.55
CA ALA A 244 9.02 17.88 -1.97
C ALA A 244 7.74 18.10 -2.80
N PRO A 245 7.85 18.61 -4.04
CA PRO A 245 6.68 18.77 -4.92
C PRO A 245 5.92 17.46 -5.15
N CYS A 246 6.61 16.31 -5.12
CA CYS A 246 6.00 15.00 -5.34
C CYS A 246 5.03 14.56 -4.22
N THR A 247 5.10 15.14 -3.03
CA THR A 247 4.16 14.86 -1.92
C THR A 247 3.06 15.91 -1.80
N ALA A 248 3.20 17.07 -2.45
CA ALA A 248 2.25 18.18 -2.35
C ALA A 248 0.82 17.77 -2.75
N GLU A 249 0.68 16.96 -3.80
CA GLU A 249 -0.63 16.48 -4.27
C GLU A 249 -1.34 15.53 -3.29
N VAL A 250 -0.61 14.87 -2.40
CA VAL A 250 -1.23 14.06 -1.33
C VAL A 250 -1.83 14.99 -0.27
N LEU A 251 -1.20 16.14 -0.05
CA LEU A 251 -1.61 17.16 0.92
C LEU A 251 -2.67 18.13 0.36
N ASP A 252 -2.85 18.21 -0.96
CA ASP A 252 -3.90 19.01 -1.58
C ASP A 252 -5.27 18.32 -1.49
N LEU A 253 -5.90 18.47 -0.33
CA LEU A 253 -7.13 17.76 0.00
C LEU A 253 -8.27 18.08 -0.97
N LYS A 254 -8.33 19.31 -1.49
CA LYS A 254 -9.44 19.76 -2.35
C LYS A 254 -9.53 18.96 -3.65
N GLU A 255 -8.41 18.43 -4.12
CA GLU A 255 -8.30 17.71 -5.39
C GLU A 255 -8.86 16.27 -5.33
N TRP A 256 -8.95 15.67 -4.15
CA TRP A 256 -9.21 14.23 -4.07
C TRP A 256 -10.13 13.77 -2.94
N ILE A 257 -10.31 14.55 -1.87
CA ILE A 257 -11.22 14.14 -0.80
C ILE A 257 -12.68 14.18 -1.28
N GLY A 258 -13.52 13.33 -0.67
CA GLY A 258 -14.94 13.30 -0.97
C GLY A 258 -15.61 14.64 -0.62
N LYS A 259 -16.55 15.06 -1.45
CA LYS A 259 -17.41 16.22 -1.14
C LYS A 259 -18.18 15.98 0.17
N PRO A 260 -18.66 17.03 0.86
CA PRO A 260 -19.52 16.84 2.02
C PRO A 260 -20.66 15.86 1.73
N LYS A 261 -20.88 14.90 2.64
CA LYS A 261 -21.85 13.79 2.51
C LYS A 261 -21.49 12.69 1.50
N ASP A 262 -20.32 12.75 0.85
CA ASP A 262 -19.73 11.59 0.18
C ASP A 262 -19.03 10.72 1.23
N TRP A 263 -19.66 9.59 1.57
CA TRP A 263 -19.19 8.63 2.56
C TRP A 263 -18.23 7.58 1.98
N GLN A 264 -17.93 7.64 0.68
CA GLN A 264 -17.01 6.69 0.08
C GLN A 264 -15.57 7.00 0.49
N PRO A 265 -14.77 5.97 0.84
CA PRO A 265 -13.36 6.17 1.10
C PRO A 265 -12.64 6.69 -0.13
N ARG A 266 -11.78 7.69 0.07
CA ARG A 266 -10.88 8.22 -0.96
C ARG A 266 -9.44 7.99 -0.53
N ALA A 267 -8.57 7.82 -1.51
CA ALA A 267 -7.15 7.66 -1.27
C ALA A 267 -6.33 8.41 -2.32
N ARG A 268 -5.16 8.89 -1.93
CA ARG A 268 -4.18 9.52 -2.81
C ARG A 268 -2.81 8.97 -2.48
N ILE A 269 -2.07 8.57 -3.51
CA ILE A 269 -0.72 8.02 -3.38
C ILE A 269 0.22 8.68 -4.38
N ARG A 270 1.44 8.93 -3.93
CA ARG A 270 2.57 9.43 -4.71
C ARG A 270 3.83 8.68 -4.30
N HIS A 271 4.93 8.90 -5.00
CA HIS A 271 6.17 8.13 -4.83
C HIS A 271 6.67 8.05 -3.38
N HIS A 272 6.43 9.06 -2.55
CA HIS A 272 6.95 9.12 -1.17
C HIS A 272 5.87 9.37 -0.11
N GLY A 273 4.61 9.10 -0.43
CA GLY A 273 3.55 9.25 0.56
C GLY A 273 2.19 8.80 0.10
N VAL A 274 1.35 8.49 1.08
CA VAL A 274 -0.01 8.02 0.88
C VAL A 274 -0.93 8.65 1.92
N ALA A 275 -2.16 8.93 1.52
CA ALA A 275 -3.22 9.38 2.40
C ALA A 275 -4.55 8.72 2.05
N VAL A 276 -5.39 8.53 3.07
CA VAL A 276 -6.78 8.12 2.95
C VAL A 276 -7.68 9.07 3.72
N ASN A 277 -8.90 9.27 3.24
CA ASN A 277 -9.94 10.04 3.91
C ASN A 277 -11.31 9.43 3.63
N THR A 278 -12.09 9.24 4.69
CA THR A 278 -13.50 8.88 4.60
C THR A 278 -14.28 9.89 5.42
N ASN A 279 -15.22 10.60 4.81
CA ASN A 279 -16.08 11.50 5.57
C ASN A 279 -16.98 10.66 6.49
N LEU A 280 -17.27 11.17 7.68
CA LEU A 280 -18.04 10.46 8.69
C LEU A 280 -19.40 11.09 8.90
N GLN A 281 -20.41 10.24 9.07
CA GLN A 281 -21.73 10.65 9.53
C GLN A 281 -21.64 11.27 10.94
N PRO A 282 -22.67 11.98 11.43
CA PRO A 282 -22.72 12.41 12.82
C PRO A 282 -22.33 11.27 13.78
N ASN A 283 -21.42 11.55 14.71
CA ASN A 283 -20.79 10.57 15.58
C ASN A 283 -20.41 11.20 16.91
N GLU A 284 -20.20 10.37 17.93
CA GLU A 284 -19.84 10.79 19.28
C GLU A 284 -18.32 10.98 19.44
N GLY A 285 -17.54 10.38 18.54
CA GLY A 285 -16.10 10.53 18.55
C GLY A 285 -15.38 9.56 17.65
N ILE A 286 -14.05 9.66 17.66
CA ILE A 286 -13.17 8.73 16.97
C ILE A 286 -11.99 8.36 17.86
N SER A 287 -11.67 7.07 17.90
CA SER A 287 -10.47 6.52 18.49
C SER A 287 -9.52 6.09 17.38
N VAL A 288 -8.31 6.64 17.40
CA VAL A 288 -7.25 6.33 16.45
C VAL A 288 -6.13 5.59 17.16
N LYS A 289 -5.64 4.50 16.55
CA LYS A 289 -4.54 3.70 17.06
C LYS A 289 -3.46 3.56 15.98
N TYR A 290 -2.21 3.71 16.40
CA TYR A 290 -1.03 3.57 15.58
C TYR A 290 -0.30 2.31 16.02
N GLN A 291 -0.05 1.41 15.07
CA GLN A 291 0.62 0.15 15.32
C GLN A 291 1.72 -0.09 14.28
N VAL A 292 2.71 -0.86 14.66
CA VAL A 292 3.85 -1.20 13.82
C VAL A 292 4.23 -2.66 14.05
N MET A 293 4.77 -3.30 13.02
CA MET A 293 5.38 -4.63 13.11
C MET A 293 6.84 -4.51 12.73
N ARG A 294 7.72 -5.14 13.53
CA ARG A 294 9.17 -5.14 13.29
C ARG A 294 9.70 -6.53 12.96
N SER A 295 10.74 -6.57 12.13
CA SER A 295 11.38 -7.82 11.70
C SER A 295 12.29 -8.40 12.77
N GLY A 296 11.74 -9.06 13.80
CA GLY A 296 12.54 -9.75 14.83
C GLY A 296 12.75 -8.98 16.14
N GLY A 297 11.77 -8.20 16.59
CA GLY A 297 11.77 -7.55 17.92
C GLY A 297 11.79 -6.02 17.89
N GLU A 298 11.77 -5.38 19.07
CA GLU A 298 11.58 -3.92 19.24
C GLU A 298 12.66 -3.04 18.61
N GLU A 299 13.90 -3.53 18.48
CA GLU A 299 15.01 -2.79 17.84
C GLU A 299 15.13 -3.05 16.33
N ALA A 300 14.35 -3.98 15.79
CA ALA A 300 14.42 -4.31 14.38
C ALA A 300 13.68 -3.30 13.49
N GLN A 301 13.91 -3.40 12.18
CA GLN A 301 13.29 -2.49 11.22
C GLN A 301 11.77 -2.66 11.21
N ALA A 302 11.05 -1.54 11.18
CA ALA A 302 9.62 -1.53 10.93
C ALA A 302 9.34 -1.98 9.49
N VAL A 303 8.51 -3.01 9.36
CA VAL A 303 8.15 -3.67 8.09
C VAL A 303 6.65 -3.65 7.81
N SER A 304 5.84 -3.27 8.78
CA SER A 304 4.42 -2.93 8.59
C SER A 304 4.02 -1.78 9.49
N ILE A 305 3.16 -0.90 9.00
CA ILE A 305 2.61 0.26 9.71
C ILE A 305 1.09 0.24 9.54
N ARG A 306 0.39 0.48 10.65
CA ARG A 306 -1.06 0.50 10.70
C ARG A 306 -1.58 1.73 11.41
N ILE A 307 -2.54 2.41 10.78
CA ILE A 307 -3.33 3.47 11.39
C ILE A 307 -4.79 3.04 11.34
N SER A 308 -5.34 2.68 12.50
CA SER A 308 -6.71 2.19 12.66
C SER A 308 -7.58 3.26 13.30
N GLN A 309 -8.81 3.38 12.81
CA GLN A 309 -9.75 4.42 13.20
C GLN A 309 -11.12 3.79 13.44
N GLN A 310 -11.65 4.00 14.64
CA GLN A 310 -12.90 3.42 15.09
C GLN A 310 -13.78 4.53 15.67
N LEU A 311 -15.08 4.52 15.32
CA LEU A 311 -16.05 5.38 15.97
C LEU A 311 -16.17 5.01 17.45
N VAL A 312 -16.25 6.03 18.31
CA VAL A 312 -16.51 5.90 19.75
C VAL A 312 -18.00 5.77 19.98
#